data_AF-A0A836RWP4-F1
#
_entry.id   AF-A0A836RWP4-F1
#
_cell.length_a   1.000
_cell.length_b   1.000
_cell.length_c   1.000
_cell.angle_alpha   90.00
_cell.angle_beta   90.00
_cell.angle_gamma   90.00
#
_symmetry.space_group_name_H-M   'P 1'
#
loop_
_entity.id
_entity.type
_entity.pdbx_description
1 polymer ?
#
loop_
_entity_poly.entity_id
_entity_poly.type
_entity_poly.pdbx_seq_one_letter_code
_entity_poly.pdbx_strand_id
1 'polypeptide(L)'
;MQRKLLIISGLMVSIILAASQVAARNVVINNQRMNNAQLQYLDQLSCTYIADGNYWLNVSTGQWGYAGSGAQGYLGDYCNTRRRSLSERGLLYSPGELLR
;
A
#
# COMPACT_ATOMS: atom_id res chain seq x y z
N MET A 1 61.71 27.87 -26.15
CA MET A 1 60.89 26.77 -26.70
C MET A 1 60.21 26.03 -25.56
N GLN A 2 58.95 26.34 -25.27
CA GLN A 2 58.15 25.68 -24.22
C GLN A 2 57.44 24.44 -24.78
N ARG A 3 57.68 23.27 -24.19
CA ARG A 3 56.98 22.02 -24.51
C ARG A 3 55.60 22.04 -23.82
N LYS A 4 54.53 22.07 -24.62
CA LYS A 4 53.15 21.91 -24.15
C LYS A 4 52.93 20.44 -23.76
N LEU A 5 52.71 20.17 -22.47
CA LEU A 5 52.14 18.91 -22.01
C LEU A 5 50.63 18.92 -22.32
N LEU A 6 50.17 17.98 -23.13
CA LEU A 6 48.76 17.71 -23.36
C LEU A 6 48.24 16.84 -22.20
N ILE A 7 47.43 17.45 -21.32
CA ILE A 7 46.73 16.74 -20.25
C ILE A 7 45.49 16.10 -20.89
N ILE A 8 45.52 14.77 -21.00
CA ILE A 8 44.39 13.95 -21.42
C ILE A 8 43.42 13.89 -20.22
N SER A 9 42.42 14.77 -20.20
CA SER A 9 41.37 14.75 -19.19
C SER A 9 40.43 13.58 -19.46
N GLY A 10 40.65 12.46 -18.77
CA GLY A 10 39.76 11.31 -18.76
C GLY A 10 38.43 11.66 -18.10
N LEU A 11 37.35 11.52 -18.87
CA LEU A 11 35.98 11.70 -18.41
C LEU A 11 35.57 10.46 -17.58
N MET A 12 35.69 10.52 -16.25
CA MET A 12 35.08 9.52 -15.37
C MET A 12 33.56 9.70 -15.41
N VAL A 13 32.87 8.77 -16.07
CA VAL A 13 31.42 8.65 -15.97
C VAL A 13 31.10 7.86 -14.70
N SER A 14 30.73 8.56 -13.63
CA SER A 14 30.21 7.94 -12.41
C SER A 14 28.75 7.54 -12.64
N ILE A 15 28.48 6.24 -12.77
CA ILE A 15 27.12 5.70 -12.77
C ILE A 15 26.59 5.77 -11.34
N ILE A 16 25.69 6.72 -11.08
CA ILE A 16 24.95 6.78 -9.81
C ILE A 16 23.86 5.72 -9.88
N LEU A 17 24.06 4.58 -9.20
CA LEU A 17 22.97 3.64 -8.92
C LEU A 17 22.03 4.28 -7.90
N ALA A 18 20.94 4.88 -8.38
CA ALA A 18 19.86 5.31 -7.52
C ALA A 18 19.14 4.06 -6.97
N ALA A 19 19.44 3.70 -5.72
CA ALA A 19 18.59 2.76 -5.00
C ALA A 19 17.20 3.41 -4.83
N SER A 20 16.16 2.78 -5.37
CA SER A 20 14.78 3.20 -5.19
C SER A 20 14.38 3.01 -3.72
N GLN A 21 14.50 4.09 -2.93
CA GLN A 21 13.93 4.13 -1.59
C GLN A 21 12.41 4.23 -1.74
N VAL A 22 11.71 3.11 -1.54
CA VAL A 22 10.26 3.13 -1.36
C VAL A 22 9.98 3.96 -0.12
N ALA A 23 9.37 5.13 -0.31
CA ALA A 23 9.03 6.02 0.80
C ALA A 23 8.14 5.27 1.79
N ALA A 24 8.54 5.25 3.05
CA ALA A 24 7.75 4.62 4.11
C ALA A 24 6.47 5.43 4.33
N ARG A 25 5.34 4.73 4.41
CA ARG A 25 4.03 5.33 4.67
C ARG A 25 4.04 6.15 5.97
N ASN A 26 3.30 7.25 5.97
CA ASN A 26 3.04 8.10 7.11
C ASN A 26 1.63 7.87 7.66
N VAL A 27 1.50 6.81 8.44
CA VAL A 27 0.23 6.44 9.07
C VAL A 27 0.39 6.49 10.59
N VAL A 28 -0.47 7.27 11.23
CA VAL A 28 -0.55 7.37 12.68
C VAL A 28 -1.91 6.88 13.11
N ILE A 29 -1.95 5.90 14.02
CA ILE A 29 -3.19 5.37 14.58
C ILE A 29 -3.11 5.52 16.09
N ASN A 30 -4.10 6.16 16.70
CA ASN A 30 -4.12 6.40 18.15
C ASN A 30 -2.83 7.08 18.66
N ASN A 31 -2.35 8.09 17.93
CA ASN A 31 -1.10 8.82 18.19
C ASN A 31 0.18 7.99 18.11
N GLN A 32 0.13 6.75 17.62
CA GLN A 32 1.31 5.92 17.39
C GLN A 32 1.63 5.85 15.90
N ARG A 33 2.88 6.14 15.53
CA ARG A 33 3.37 5.93 14.16
C ARG A 33 3.46 4.43 13.88
N MET A 34 2.81 3.99 12.80
CA MET A 34 2.87 2.59 12.38
C MET A 34 4.13 2.32 11.57
N ASN A 35 4.72 1.14 11.79
CA ASN A 35 5.80 0.63 10.95
C ASN A 35 5.25 -0.22 9.79
N ASN A 36 6.14 -0.61 8.85
CA ASN A 36 5.74 -1.34 7.65
C ASN A 36 5.08 -2.70 7.95
N ALA A 37 5.56 -3.44 8.96
CA ALA A 37 4.99 -4.74 9.31
C ALA A 37 3.57 -4.59 9.90
N GLN A 38 3.36 -3.58 10.75
CA GLN A 38 2.04 -3.24 11.29
C GLN A 38 1.09 -2.81 10.19
N LEU A 39 1.55 -1.99 9.24
CA LEU A 39 0.71 -1.56 8.12
C LEU A 39 0.37 -2.70 7.17
N GLN A 40 1.32 -3.61 6.91
CA GLN A 40 1.05 -4.79 6.09
C GLN A 40 0.00 -5.70 6.75
N TYR A 41 0.07 -5.89 8.06
CA TYR A 41 -0.95 -6.61 8.81
C TYR A 41 -2.32 -5.92 8.73
N LEU A 42 -2.37 -4.60 8.90
CA LEU A 42 -3.60 -3.83 8.84
C LEU A 42 -4.20 -3.80 7.42
N ASP A 43 -3.39 -3.77 6.36
CA ASP A 43 -3.86 -3.87 4.98
C ASP A 43 -4.55 -5.22 4.72
N GLN A 44 -3.99 -6.30 5.27
CA GLN A 44 -4.57 -7.64 5.18
C GLN A 44 -5.88 -7.73 5.96
N LEU A 45 -5.88 -7.21 7.19
CA LEU A 45 -7.05 -7.23 8.07
C LEU A 45 -8.20 -6.37 7.55
N SER A 46 -7.89 -5.25 6.89
CA SER A 46 -8.87 -4.36 6.30
C SER A 46 -9.27 -4.74 4.87
N CYS A 47 -8.55 -5.66 4.22
CA CYS A 47 -8.66 -6.01 2.79
C CYS A 47 -8.52 -4.83 1.82
N THR A 48 -7.90 -3.74 2.26
CA THR A 48 -7.65 -2.52 1.50
C THR A 48 -6.28 -1.93 1.85
N TYR A 49 -5.76 -1.03 1.03
CA TYR A 49 -4.54 -0.30 1.33
C TYR A 49 -4.84 0.89 2.25
N ILE A 50 -4.15 0.98 3.37
CA ILE A 50 -4.23 2.12 4.28
C ILE A 50 -3.32 3.24 3.77
N ALA A 51 -3.95 4.35 3.39
CA ALA A 51 -3.28 5.57 2.93
C ALA A 51 -2.63 6.35 4.08
N ASP A 52 -1.73 7.26 3.74
CA ASP A 52 -1.11 8.16 4.71
C ASP A 52 -2.15 9.04 5.40
N GLY A 53 -2.01 9.21 6.72
CA GLY A 53 -2.94 10.00 7.51
C GLY A 53 -2.87 9.74 9.01
N ASN A 54 -3.66 10.53 9.74
CA ASN A 54 -3.87 10.38 11.18
C ASN A 54 -5.26 9.78 11.41
N TYR A 55 -5.32 8.70 12.16
CA TYR A 55 -6.51 7.91 12.40
C TYR A 55 -6.70 7.63 13.89
N TRP A 56 -7.92 7.33 14.27
CA TRP A 56 -8.24 6.64 15.51
C TRP A 56 -8.82 5.27 15.20
N LEU A 57 -8.55 4.31 16.07
CA LEU A 57 -9.07 2.94 16.00
C LEU A 57 -9.49 2.48 17.40
N ASN A 58 -10.75 2.14 17.56
CA ASN A 58 -11.22 1.43 18.73
C ASN A 58 -10.97 -0.08 18.51
N VAL A 59 -9.98 -0.63 19.19
CA VAL A 59 -9.60 -2.05 19.04
C VAL A 59 -10.65 -3.03 19.59
N SER A 60 -11.52 -2.57 20.50
CA SER A 60 -12.56 -3.41 21.09
C SER A 60 -13.77 -3.54 20.17
N THR A 61 -14.13 -2.47 19.46
CA THR A 61 -15.29 -2.47 18.54
C THR A 61 -14.90 -2.63 17.07
N GLY A 62 -13.64 -2.42 16.73
CA GLY A 62 -13.15 -2.36 15.36
C GLY A 62 -13.50 -1.06 14.61
N GLN A 63 -14.17 -0.11 15.26
CA GLN A 63 -14.51 1.17 14.62
C GLN A 63 -13.27 2.01 14.39
N TRP A 64 -13.21 2.67 13.23
CA TRP A 64 -12.12 3.55 12.87
C TRP A 64 -12.62 4.85 12.27
N GLY A 65 -11.76 5.87 12.26
CA GLY A 65 -12.00 7.12 11.55
C GLY A 65 -10.76 7.98 11.45
N TYR A 66 -10.88 9.13 10.77
CA TYR A 66 -9.80 10.12 10.75
C TYR A 66 -9.69 10.79 12.13
N ALA A 67 -8.49 11.19 12.53
CA ALA A 67 -8.28 11.88 13.79
C ALA A 67 -9.17 13.14 13.89
N GLY A 68 -9.94 13.26 14.98
CA GLY A 68 -10.86 14.37 15.19
C GLY A 68 -12.20 14.29 14.45
N SER A 69 -12.46 13.23 13.68
CA SER A 69 -13.74 13.01 13.01
C SER A 69 -14.52 11.83 13.59
N GLY A 70 -15.79 11.70 13.20
CA GLY A 70 -16.63 10.56 13.55
C GLY A 70 -16.18 9.26 12.86
N ALA A 71 -16.83 8.15 13.23
CA ALA A 71 -16.53 6.84 12.66
C ALA A 71 -16.77 6.82 11.15
N GLN A 72 -15.82 6.27 10.40
CA GLN A 72 -15.90 6.08 8.95
C GLN A 72 -16.33 4.65 8.58
N GLY A 73 -16.16 3.70 9.51
CA GLY A 73 -16.60 2.32 9.33
C GLY A 73 -16.00 1.40 10.38
N TYR A 74 -16.00 0.11 10.08
CA TYR A 74 -15.36 -0.94 10.85
C TYR A 74 -14.19 -1.56 10.10
N LEU A 75 -13.20 -2.00 10.85
CA LEU A 75 -12.04 -2.68 10.33
C LEU A 75 -12.48 -4.01 9.68
N GLY A 76 -12.12 -4.20 8.41
CA GLY A 76 -12.48 -5.40 7.65
C GLY A 76 -13.76 -5.29 6.81
N ASP A 77 -14.49 -4.17 6.88
CA ASP A 77 -15.71 -3.97 6.08
C ASP A 77 -15.47 -4.21 4.57
N TYR A 78 -14.31 -3.80 4.06
CA TYR A 78 -13.94 -3.97 2.65
C TYR A 78 -13.67 -5.44 2.24
N CYS A 79 -13.47 -6.35 3.20
CA CYS A 79 -13.31 -7.76 2.91
C CYS A 79 -14.60 -8.37 2.34
N ASN A 80 -15.75 -7.93 2.86
CA ASN A 80 -17.05 -8.43 2.45
C ASN A 80 -17.51 -7.86 1.10
N THR A 81 -16.96 -6.73 0.68
CA THR A 81 -17.30 -6.09 -0.61
C THR A 81 -16.76 -6.89 -1.80
N ARG A 82 -15.74 -7.74 -1.59
CA ARG A 82 -15.26 -8.71 -2.60
C ARG A 82 -16.17 -9.94 -2.67
N ARG A 83 -17.50 -9.76 -2.68
CA ARG A 83 -18.41 -10.89 -2.91
C ARG A 83 -18.11 -11.49 -4.27
N ARG A 84 -17.94 -12.82 -4.30
CA ARG A 84 -17.90 -13.59 -5.54
C ARG A 84 -19.09 -13.20 -6.41
N SER A 85 -18.83 -12.98 -7.69
CA SER A 85 -19.85 -12.74 -8.70
C SER A 85 -20.91 -13.84 -8.66
N LEU A 86 -22.11 -13.56 -9.17
CA LEU A 86 -23.19 -14.54 -9.19
C LEU A 86 -22.80 -15.83 -9.95
N SER A 87 -21.97 -15.69 -10.99
CA SER A 87 -21.37 -16.80 -11.72
C SER A 87 -20.44 -17.66 -10.85
N GLU A 88 -19.51 -17.04 -10.12
CA GLU A 88 -18.60 -17.74 -9.21
C GLU A 88 -19.32 -18.39 -8.02
N ARG A 89 -20.55 -17.97 -7.76
CA ARG A 89 -21.45 -18.55 -6.75
C ARG A 89 -22.36 -19.64 -7.32
N GLY A 90 -22.30 -19.94 -8.62
CA GLY A 90 -23.16 -20.93 -9.29
C GLY A 90 -24.63 -20.52 -9.34
N LEU A 91 -24.93 -19.21 -9.27
CA LEU A 91 -26.31 -18.68 -9.27
C LEU A 91 -26.81 -18.24 -10.65
N LEU A 92 -25.93 -18.14 -11.65
CA LEU A 92 -26.30 -17.75 -13.02
C LEU A 92 -26.27 -18.89 -14.03
N TYR A 93 -25.25 -19.74 -13.97
CA TYR A 93 -25.10 -20.90 -14.85
C TYR A 93 -24.30 -21.99 -14.15
N SER A 94 -24.59 -23.24 -14.47
CA SER A 94 -23.80 -24.39 -14.00
C SER A 94 -22.56 -24.61 -14.90
N PRO A 95 -21.41 -25.07 -14.36
CA PRO A 95 -20.29 -25.47 -15.20
C PRO A 95 -20.73 -26.50 -16.26
N GLY A 96 -20.60 -26.15 -17.55
CA GLY A 96 -20.98 -27.00 -18.69
C GLY A 96 -22.33 -26.68 -19.36
N GLU A 97 -23.10 -25.72 -18.82
CA GLU A 97 -24.40 -25.32 -19.40
C GLU A 97 -24.25 -24.55 -20.73
N LEU A 98 -23.19 -23.73 -20.87
CA LEU A 98 -22.95 -22.89 -22.05
C LEU A 98 -22.38 -23.65 -23.26
N LEU A 99 -22.12 -24.96 -23.11
CA LEU A 99 -21.46 -25.79 -24.12
C LEU A 99 -22.40 -26.85 -24.73
N ARG A 100 -23.70 -26.78 -24.45
CA ARG A 100 -24.73 -27.65 -25.00
C ARG A 100 -25.59 -26.96 -26.05
#